data_AF-A0A817AQE7-F1
#
_entry.id   AF-A0A817AQE7-F1
#
_cell.length_a   1.000
_cell.length_b   1.000
_cell.length_c   1.000
_cell.angle_alpha   90.00
_cell.angle_beta   90.00
_cell.angle_gamma   90.00
#
_symmetry.space_group_name_H-M   'P 1'
#
loop_
_entity.id
_entity.type
_entity.pdbx_description
1 polymer ?
#
loop_
_entity_poly.entity_id
_entity_poly.type
_entity_poly.pdbx_seq_one_letter_code
_entity_poly.pdbx_strand_id
1 'polypeptide(L)'
;MVQHKIKDPKAIACITIALLGLSAVIVFFAIGGVFFAKENPKLLNYANGMCTVQSSSVRSYQCRTRYSQYTCYGAIWNVYHGENNTTNATVEEDQRSRSYSTALKRTQDYKIGTSYSCWYDTRRPSVAQWNKPSTVTAIILLCCGGVSVLLTGLFTFLSVKLVKQEMLQQAHDNMNSYSGSNIFIKQ
;
A
#
# COMPACT_ATOMS: atom_id res chain seq x y z
N MET A 1 31.40 44.10 9.44
CA MET A 1 30.90 42.76 9.05
C MET A 1 30.17 42.17 10.25
N VAL A 2 28.83 42.19 10.22
CA VAL A 2 28.01 41.61 11.29
C VAL A 2 27.91 40.11 11.02
N GLN A 3 28.61 39.31 11.82
CA GLN A 3 28.39 37.86 11.80
C GLN A 3 27.04 37.56 12.43
N HIS A 4 26.04 37.26 11.61
CA HIS A 4 24.80 36.63 12.06
C HIS A 4 25.12 35.21 12.53
N LYS A 5 25.50 35.10 13.81
CA LYS A 5 25.71 33.83 14.50
C LYS A 5 24.34 33.28 14.88
N ILE A 6 23.64 32.64 13.95
CA ILE A 6 22.46 31.83 14.29
C ILE A 6 23.01 30.64 15.08
N LYS A 7 22.83 30.65 16.40
CA LYS A 7 23.38 29.64 17.30
C LYS A 7 22.38 29.22 18.36
N ASP A 8 21.13 28.98 17.95
CA ASP A 8 20.24 28.16 18.76
C ASP A 8 20.35 26.70 18.32
N PRO A 9 21.12 25.86 19.03
CA PRO A 9 21.29 24.44 18.68
C PRO A 9 19.94 23.69 18.68
N LYS A 10 18.95 24.19 19.41
CA LYS A 10 17.58 23.67 19.41
C LYS A 10 16.87 23.89 18.07
N ALA A 11 17.05 25.06 17.44
CA ALA A 11 16.45 25.36 16.15
C ALA A 11 17.09 24.51 15.03
N ILE A 12 18.41 24.32 15.09
CA ILE A 12 19.14 23.46 14.16
C ILE A 12 18.67 22.00 14.31
N ALA A 13 18.57 21.50 15.55
CA ALA A 13 18.07 20.14 15.82
C ALA A 13 16.63 19.94 15.29
N CYS A 14 15.72 20.90 15.50
CA CYS A 14 14.37 20.85 14.95
C CYS A 14 14.34 20.79 13.43
N ILE A 15 15.17 21.60 12.74
CA ILE A 15 15.24 21.60 11.28
C ILE A 15 15.82 20.28 10.76
N THR A 16 16.86 19.75 11.41
CA THR A 16 17.47 18.46 11.02
C THR A 16 16.49 17.30 11.21
N ILE A 17 15.74 17.27 12.32
CA ILE A 17 14.71 16.25 12.57
C ILE A 17 13.58 16.36 11.54
N ALA A 18 13.15 17.57 11.19
CA ALA A 18 12.12 17.79 10.17
C ALA A 18 12.56 17.30 8.78
N LEU A 19 13.81 17.59 8.38
CA LEU A 19 14.39 17.11 7.12
C LEU A 19 14.52 15.59 7.08
N LEU A 20 15.00 14.98 8.16
CA LEU A 20 15.10 13.53 8.27
C LEU A 20 13.72 12.86 8.21
N GLY A 21 12.73 13.41 8.94
CA GLY A 21 11.35 12.93 8.90
C GLY A 21 10.73 13.02 7.50
N LEU A 22 10.91 14.15 6.81
CA LEU A 22 10.40 14.34 5.44
C LEU A 22 11.05 13.36 4.46
N SER A 23 12.37 13.16 4.57
CA SER A 23 13.10 12.21 3.72
C SER A 23 12.66 10.76 3.96
N ALA A 24 12.43 10.36 5.21
CA ALA A 24 11.93 9.03 5.55
C ALA A 24 10.52 8.79 4.98
N VAL A 25 9.64 9.79 5.04
CA VAL A 25 8.30 9.72 4.42
C VAL A 25 8.41 9.55 2.90
N ILE A 26 9.23 10.34 2.21
CA ILE A 26 9.41 10.23 0.75
C ILE A 26 9.92 8.84 0.37
N VAL A 27 10.92 8.31 1.09
CA VAL A 27 11.45 6.97 0.86
C VAL A 27 10.38 5.90 1.09
N PHE A 28 9.56 6.04 2.14
CA PHE A 28 8.47 5.11 2.42
C PHE A 28 7.39 5.14 1.33
N PHE A 29 7.06 6.31 0.78
CA PHE A 29 6.13 6.45 -0.35
C PHE A 29 6.72 5.93 -1.67
N ALA A 30 8.00 6.15 -1.92
CA ALA A 30 8.67 5.63 -3.11
C ALA A 30 8.75 4.10 -3.08
N ILE A 31 9.17 3.52 -1.95
CA ILE A 31 9.20 2.07 -1.75
C ILE A 31 7.77 1.52 -1.80
N GLY A 32 6.86 2.05 -0.97
CA GLY A 32 5.46 1.63 -0.95
C GLY A 32 4.81 1.68 -2.34
N GLY A 33 4.96 2.79 -3.06
CA GLY A 33 4.41 2.99 -4.39
C GLY A 33 5.02 2.06 -5.46
N VAL A 34 6.33 1.83 -5.44
CA VAL A 34 7.01 0.95 -6.41
C VAL A 34 6.66 -0.53 -6.16
N PHE A 35 6.63 -0.97 -4.91
CA PHE A 35 6.16 -2.32 -4.56
C PHE A 35 4.67 -2.48 -4.93
N PHE A 36 3.85 -1.44 -4.73
CA PHE A 36 2.42 -1.48 -5.07
C PHE A 36 2.14 -1.53 -6.57
N ALA A 37 2.80 -0.68 -7.36
CA ALA A 37 2.65 -0.64 -8.82
C ALA A 37 3.11 -1.94 -9.48
N LYS A 38 4.10 -2.62 -8.88
CA LYS A 38 4.65 -3.88 -9.38
C LYS A 38 3.80 -5.09 -8.99
N GLU A 39 3.16 -5.08 -7.82
CA GLU A 39 2.36 -6.21 -7.33
C GLU A 39 0.91 -6.21 -7.83
N ASN A 40 0.32 -5.03 -8.15
CA ASN A 40 -1.09 -4.91 -8.51
C ASN A 40 -1.44 -4.37 -9.92
N PRO A 41 -0.65 -4.59 -11.01
CA PRO A 41 -1.09 -4.20 -12.36
C PRO A 41 -2.29 -5.04 -12.86
N LYS A 42 -2.64 -6.10 -12.13
CA LYS A 42 -3.66 -7.09 -12.50
C LYS A 42 -5.07 -6.53 -12.41
N LEU A 43 -5.40 -5.67 -11.45
CA LEU A 43 -6.79 -5.28 -11.17
C LEU A 43 -7.48 -4.42 -12.24
N LEU A 44 -6.72 -3.61 -12.99
CA LEU A 44 -7.28 -2.69 -14.00
C LEU A 44 -7.80 -3.39 -15.26
N ASN A 45 -7.44 -4.65 -15.48
CA ASN A 45 -7.71 -5.34 -16.74
C ASN A 45 -8.67 -6.52 -16.59
N TYR A 46 -9.38 -6.67 -15.45
CA TYR A 46 -10.39 -7.73 -15.35
C TYR A 46 -11.76 -7.24 -15.82
N ALA A 47 -12.37 -8.00 -16.72
CA ALA A 47 -13.76 -7.86 -17.12
C ALA A 47 -14.60 -8.99 -16.51
N ASN A 48 -15.88 -8.72 -16.23
CA ASN A 48 -16.83 -9.73 -15.81
C ASN A 48 -17.56 -10.28 -17.04
N GLY A 49 -17.83 -11.58 -17.05
CA GLY A 49 -18.66 -12.22 -18.08
C GLY A 49 -19.16 -13.59 -17.65
N MET A 50 -19.72 -14.32 -18.61
CA MET A 50 -20.14 -15.71 -18.42
C MET A 50 -19.07 -16.66 -18.95
N CYS A 51 -18.70 -17.64 -18.12
CA CYS A 51 -17.77 -18.71 -18.45
C CYS A 51 -18.52 -20.04 -18.47
N THR A 52 -18.50 -20.75 -19.60
CA THR A 52 -19.09 -22.08 -19.75
C THR A 52 -18.05 -23.15 -19.45
N VAL A 53 -18.28 -24.01 -18.46
CA VAL A 53 -17.33 -25.06 -18.07
C VAL A 53 -17.32 -26.17 -19.11
N GLN A 54 -16.19 -26.43 -19.75
CA GLN A 54 -16.04 -27.52 -20.72
C GLN A 54 -15.51 -28.79 -20.07
N SER A 55 -14.51 -28.67 -19.21
CA SER A 55 -13.91 -29.79 -18.51
C SER A 55 -13.28 -29.33 -17.20
N SER A 56 -13.10 -30.26 -16.27
CA SER A 56 -12.39 -30.01 -15.02
C SER A 56 -11.33 -31.08 -14.78
N SER A 57 -10.25 -30.69 -14.12
CA SER A 57 -9.11 -31.55 -13.83
C SER A 57 -8.40 -31.10 -12.55
N VAL A 58 -7.49 -31.92 -12.04
CA VAL A 58 -6.64 -31.57 -10.89
C VAL A 58 -5.22 -31.35 -11.39
N ARG A 59 -4.59 -30.26 -10.95
CA ARG A 59 -3.19 -29.98 -11.23
C ARG A 59 -2.36 -30.00 -9.97
N SER A 60 -1.14 -30.53 -10.08
CA SER A 60 -0.14 -30.48 -9.03
C SER A 60 0.71 -29.22 -9.13
N TYR A 61 1.07 -28.68 -7.97
CA TYR A 61 1.90 -27.50 -7.81
C TYR A 61 2.94 -27.76 -6.72
N GLN A 62 4.07 -27.07 -6.81
CA GLN A 62 5.04 -27.01 -5.73
C GLN A 62 4.68 -25.86 -4.79
N CYS A 63 4.19 -26.20 -3.60
CA CYS A 63 3.95 -25.24 -2.53
C CYS A 63 5.17 -25.15 -1.61
N ARG A 64 5.40 -23.97 -1.05
CA ARG A 64 6.52 -23.72 -0.14
C ARG A 64 6.03 -23.06 1.13
N THR A 65 6.42 -23.61 2.28
CA THR A 65 6.39 -22.92 3.55
C THR A 65 7.78 -22.36 3.86
N ARG A 66 7.93 -21.59 4.95
CA ARG A 66 9.22 -21.08 5.40
C ARG A 66 10.27 -22.18 5.60
N TYR A 67 9.84 -23.40 5.95
CA TYR A 67 10.72 -24.49 6.38
C TYR A 67 10.71 -25.71 5.46
N SER A 68 9.82 -25.80 4.47
CA SER A 68 9.67 -27.00 3.65
C SER A 68 9.00 -26.71 2.30
N GLN A 69 9.33 -27.52 1.29
CA GLN A 69 8.61 -27.60 0.02
C GLN A 69 7.76 -28.87 0.02
N TYR A 70 6.51 -28.75 -0.43
CA TYR A 70 5.57 -29.86 -0.48
C TYR A 70 4.70 -29.77 -1.74
N THR A 71 4.23 -30.91 -2.23
CA THR A 71 3.29 -30.93 -3.35
C THR A 71 1.89 -30.58 -2.86
N CYS A 72 1.23 -29.67 -3.56
CA CYS A 72 -0.15 -29.28 -3.34
C CYS A 72 -0.95 -29.44 -4.64
N TYR A 73 -2.26 -29.56 -4.51
CA TYR A 73 -3.18 -29.84 -5.60
C TYR A 73 -4.26 -28.76 -5.64
N GLY A 74 -4.64 -28.34 -6.83
CA GLY A 74 -5.74 -27.39 -7.04
C GLY A 74 -6.67 -27.90 -8.13
N ALA A 75 -7.97 -27.63 -7.97
CA ALA A 75 -8.92 -27.83 -9.04
C ALA A 75 -8.69 -26.81 -10.18
N ILE A 76 -8.84 -27.26 -11.42
CA ILE A 76 -8.79 -26.45 -12.63
C ILE A 76 -10.05 -26.70 -13.43
N TRP A 77 -10.62 -25.62 -13.96
CA TRP A 77 -11.73 -25.66 -14.91
C TRP A 77 -11.30 -25.03 -16.22
N ASN A 78 -11.42 -25.77 -17.32
CA ASN A 78 -11.31 -25.21 -18.66
C ASN A 78 -12.68 -24.64 -19.04
N VAL A 79 -12.71 -23.36 -19.35
CA VAL A 79 -13.93 -22.61 -19.60
C VAL A 79 -13.86 -21.88 -20.92
N TYR A 80 -15.00 -21.70 -21.57
CA TYR A 80 -15.12 -20.75 -22.67
C TYR A 80 -15.79 -19.48 -22.20
N HIS A 81 -15.27 -18.33 -22.63
CA HIS A 81 -15.88 -17.02 -22.40
C HIS A 81 -15.94 -16.20 -23.70
N GLY A 82 -16.62 -15.06 -23.64
CA GLY A 82 -16.88 -14.18 -24.78
C GLY A 82 -18.17 -14.55 -25.53
N GLU A 83 -18.51 -13.71 -26.51
CA GLU A 83 -19.68 -13.94 -27.36
C GLU A 83 -19.52 -15.29 -28.09
N ASN A 84 -20.55 -16.13 -28.01
CA ASN A 84 -20.58 -17.49 -28.56
C ASN A 84 -19.52 -18.49 -28.03
N ASN A 85 -19.01 -18.33 -26.80
CA ASN A 85 -18.06 -19.27 -26.18
C ASN A 85 -16.79 -19.50 -27.05
N THR A 86 -16.26 -18.43 -27.64
CA THR A 86 -15.15 -18.52 -28.61
C THR A 86 -13.77 -18.57 -27.97
N THR A 87 -13.62 -18.04 -26.75
CA THR A 87 -12.30 -17.87 -26.14
C THR A 87 -12.09 -18.87 -25.01
N ASN A 88 -11.08 -19.73 -25.14
CA ASN A 88 -10.73 -20.69 -24.09
C ASN A 88 -9.93 -20.02 -22.98
N ALA A 89 -10.30 -20.30 -21.74
CA ALA A 89 -9.60 -19.86 -20.54
C ALA A 89 -9.55 -20.97 -19.50
N THR A 90 -8.63 -20.79 -18.56
CA THR A 90 -8.50 -21.65 -17.39
C THR A 90 -8.84 -20.87 -16.15
N VAL A 91 -9.72 -21.44 -15.32
CA VAL A 91 -9.94 -21.01 -13.95
C VAL A 91 -9.19 -21.95 -13.04
N GLU A 92 -8.28 -21.40 -12.23
CA GLU A 92 -7.58 -22.15 -11.18
C GLU A 92 -8.20 -21.83 -9.82
N GLU A 93 -8.28 -22.83 -8.95
CA GLU A 93 -8.73 -22.64 -7.56
C GLU A 93 -7.76 -21.75 -6.77
N ASP A 94 -8.29 -20.74 -6.08
CA ASP A 94 -7.49 -19.80 -5.28
C ASP A 94 -6.77 -20.51 -4.12
N GLN A 95 -7.42 -21.50 -3.51
CA GLN A 95 -6.90 -22.24 -2.36
C GLN A 95 -6.50 -23.65 -2.74
N ARG A 96 -5.19 -23.93 -2.66
CA ARG A 96 -4.65 -25.26 -2.96
C ARG A 96 -4.74 -26.17 -1.74
N SER A 97 -5.13 -27.41 -1.99
CA SER A 97 -5.22 -28.46 -0.97
C SER A 97 -3.93 -29.29 -0.91
N ARG A 98 -3.61 -29.85 0.26
CA ARG A 98 -2.52 -30.85 0.38
C ARG A 98 -2.92 -32.22 -0.16
N SER A 99 -4.23 -32.50 -0.20
CA SER A 99 -4.77 -33.79 -0.63
C SER A 99 -5.31 -33.72 -2.06
N TYR A 100 -4.90 -34.67 -2.90
CA TYR A 100 -5.45 -34.85 -4.24
C TYR A 100 -6.96 -35.14 -4.21
N SER A 101 -7.44 -35.97 -3.28
CA SER A 101 -8.86 -36.31 -3.20
C SER A 101 -9.73 -35.11 -2.82
N THR A 102 -9.21 -34.18 -2.03
CA THR A 102 -9.90 -32.92 -1.71
C THR A 102 -10.00 -32.05 -2.96
N ALA A 103 -8.91 -31.88 -3.70
CA ALA A 103 -8.93 -31.11 -4.95
C ALA A 103 -9.85 -31.75 -6.01
N LEU A 104 -9.88 -33.09 -6.09
CA LEU A 104 -10.79 -33.80 -6.99
C LEU A 104 -12.27 -33.64 -6.61
N LYS A 105 -12.59 -33.54 -5.32
CA LYS A 105 -13.96 -33.19 -4.91
C LYS A 105 -14.32 -31.78 -5.34
N ARG A 106 -13.38 -30.82 -5.22
CA ARG A 106 -13.57 -29.43 -5.65
C ARG A 106 -13.85 -29.29 -7.14
N THR A 107 -13.27 -30.14 -8.01
CA THR A 107 -13.58 -30.08 -9.45
C THR A 107 -15.06 -30.34 -9.76
N GLN A 108 -15.83 -30.90 -8.82
CA GLN A 108 -17.26 -31.18 -8.94
C GLN A 108 -18.15 -30.01 -8.49
N ASP A 109 -17.58 -28.95 -7.90
CA ASP A 109 -18.34 -27.77 -7.43
C ASP A 109 -19.03 -27.04 -8.60
N TYR A 110 -18.51 -27.19 -9.82
CA TYR A 110 -19.05 -26.62 -11.05
C TYR A 110 -19.38 -27.72 -12.07
N LYS A 111 -20.60 -27.68 -12.62
CA LYS A 111 -21.08 -28.67 -13.59
C LYS A 111 -20.56 -28.37 -14.99
N ILE A 112 -20.06 -29.40 -15.67
CA ILE A 112 -19.69 -29.33 -17.09
C ILE A 112 -20.93 -28.97 -17.93
N GLY A 113 -20.74 -28.10 -18.93
CA GLY A 113 -21.79 -27.56 -19.80
C GLY A 113 -22.58 -26.41 -19.19
N THR A 114 -22.34 -26.05 -17.94
CA THR A 114 -23.05 -24.95 -17.26
C THR A 114 -22.22 -23.67 -17.31
N SER A 115 -22.90 -22.53 -17.53
CA SER A 115 -22.28 -21.21 -17.53
C SER A 115 -22.39 -20.54 -16.16
N TYR A 116 -21.29 -19.96 -15.69
CA TYR A 116 -21.18 -19.26 -14.41
C TYR A 116 -20.56 -17.88 -14.60
N SER A 117 -20.86 -16.94 -13.69
CA SER A 117 -20.17 -15.65 -13.71
C SER A 117 -18.69 -15.84 -13.37
N CYS A 118 -17.82 -15.18 -14.13
CA CYS A 118 -16.38 -15.24 -13.97
C CYS A 118 -15.74 -13.88 -14.29
N TRP A 119 -14.51 -13.71 -13.86
CA TRP A 119 -13.66 -12.56 -14.14
C TRP A 119 -12.47 -13.01 -14.99
N TYR A 120 -12.25 -12.39 -16.14
CA TYR A 120 -11.12 -12.73 -17.02
C TYR A 120 -10.23 -11.51 -17.26
N ASP A 121 -8.92 -11.75 -17.39
CA ASP A 121 -7.93 -10.72 -17.68
C ASP A 121 -8.00 -10.37 -19.18
N THR A 122 -8.41 -9.15 -19.52
CA THR A 122 -8.54 -8.68 -20.91
C THR A 122 -7.20 -8.64 -21.64
N ARG A 123 -6.06 -8.59 -20.93
CA ARG A 123 -4.72 -8.70 -21.54
C ARG A 123 -4.26 -10.14 -21.70
N ARG A 124 -4.80 -11.07 -20.90
CA ARG A 124 -4.47 -12.49 -20.92
C ARG A 124 -5.76 -13.31 -20.86
N PRO A 125 -6.50 -13.36 -21.98
CA PRO A 125 -7.82 -13.97 -22.01
C PRO A 125 -7.83 -15.47 -21.75
N SER A 126 -6.66 -16.13 -21.70
CA SER A 126 -6.52 -17.53 -21.28
C SER A 126 -6.64 -17.75 -19.77
N VAL A 127 -6.73 -16.70 -18.97
CA VAL A 127 -6.80 -16.78 -17.49
C VAL A 127 -8.10 -16.15 -17.01
N ALA A 128 -8.88 -16.94 -16.27
CA ALA A 128 -10.12 -16.53 -15.63
C ALA A 128 -10.13 -16.89 -14.14
N GLN A 129 -11.03 -16.28 -13.38
CA GLN A 129 -11.21 -16.46 -11.94
C GLN A 129 -12.70 -16.46 -11.61
N TRP A 130 -13.12 -17.29 -10.66
CA TRP A 130 -14.51 -17.29 -10.20
C TRP A 130 -14.84 -16.04 -9.37
N ASN A 131 -13.88 -15.60 -8.56
CA ASN A 131 -14.04 -14.44 -7.70
C ASN A 131 -13.37 -13.21 -8.31
N LYS A 132 -13.91 -12.02 -7.99
CA LYS A 132 -13.26 -10.77 -8.35
C LYS A 132 -11.91 -10.70 -7.61
N PRO A 133 -10.79 -10.45 -8.31
CA PRO A 133 -9.51 -10.27 -7.64
C PRO A 133 -9.60 -9.13 -6.62
N SER A 134 -9.14 -9.39 -5.40
CA SER A 134 -9.27 -8.48 -4.25
C SER A 134 -8.29 -7.29 -4.33
N THR A 135 -8.79 -6.09 -4.05
CA THR A 135 -8.02 -4.82 -3.93
C THR A 135 -7.54 -4.53 -2.51
N VAL A 136 -7.80 -5.42 -1.54
CA VAL A 136 -7.73 -5.11 -0.09
C VAL A 136 -6.34 -4.61 0.35
N THR A 137 -5.26 -5.05 -0.29
CA THR A 137 -3.90 -4.59 0.03
C THR A 137 -3.67 -3.11 -0.32
N ALA A 138 -4.43 -2.53 -1.27
CA ALA A 138 -4.32 -1.12 -1.69
C ALA A 138 -4.82 -0.14 -0.64
N ILE A 139 -5.97 -0.45 -0.06
CA ILE A 139 -6.68 0.47 0.83
C ILE A 139 -5.95 0.57 2.16
N ILE A 140 -5.43 -0.55 2.69
CA ILE A 140 -4.71 -0.58 3.96
C ILE A 140 -3.42 0.27 3.90
N LEU A 141 -2.64 0.16 2.81
CA LEU A 141 -1.42 0.93 2.65
C LEU A 141 -1.67 2.43 2.42
N LEU A 142 -2.72 2.80 1.67
CA LEU A 142 -3.11 4.20 1.50
C LEU A 142 -3.59 4.83 2.82
N CYS A 143 -4.36 4.08 3.62
CA CYS A 143 -4.80 4.54 4.94
C CYS A 143 -3.63 4.68 5.92
N CYS A 144 -2.73 3.70 6.02
CA CYS A 144 -1.58 3.78 6.92
C CYS A 144 -0.56 4.83 6.48
N GLY A 145 -0.31 4.96 5.16
CA GLY A 145 0.58 5.97 4.60
C GLY A 145 0.05 7.39 4.78
N GLY A 146 -1.23 7.63 4.46
CA GLY A 146 -1.85 8.95 4.57
C GLY A 146 -1.93 9.48 6.00
N VAL A 147 -2.27 8.61 6.97
CA VAL A 147 -2.31 8.98 8.39
C VAL A 147 -0.92 9.36 8.92
N SER A 148 0.11 8.65 8.47
CA SER A 148 1.51 8.95 8.85
C SER A 148 1.95 10.34 8.37
N VAL A 149 1.63 10.70 7.12
CA VAL A 149 1.96 12.04 6.57
C VAL A 149 1.24 13.15 7.32
N LEU A 150 -0.06 13.00 7.56
CA LEU A 150 -0.86 13.98 8.30
C LEU A 150 -0.30 14.23 9.70
N LEU A 151 0.09 13.16 10.41
CA LEU A 151 0.68 13.27 11.75
C LEU A 151 2.05 13.97 11.72
N THR A 152 2.93 13.66 10.78
CA THR A 152 4.21 14.38 10.62
C THR A 152 4.02 15.84 10.22
N GLY A 153 3.05 16.14 9.34
CA GLY A 153 2.73 17.51 8.94
C GLY A 153 2.18 18.34 10.11
N LEU A 154 1.30 17.75 10.92
CA LEU A 154 0.77 18.40 12.12
C LEU A 154 1.87 18.66 13.15
N PHE A 155 2.75 17.68 13.39
CA PHE A 155 3.84 17.81 14.36
C PHE A 155 4.82 18.91 13.95
N THR A 156 5.26 18.93 12.68
CA THR A 156 6.15 19.98 12.17
C THR A 156 5.52 21.37 12.22
N PHE A 157 4.24 21.50 11.87
CA PHE A 157 3.50 22.77 11.99
C PHE A 157 3.46 23.28 13.43
N LEU A 158 3.16 22.40 14.39
CA LEU A 158 3.15 22.73 15.82
C LEU A 158 4.54 23.12 16.32
N SER A 159 5.59 22.39 15.93
CA SER A 159 6.97 22.71 16.29
C SER A 159 7.40 24.10 15.77
N VAL A 160 7.04 24.44 14.52
CA VAL A 160 7.35 25.77 13.94
C VAL A 160 6.60 26.87 14.67
N LYS A 161 5.32 26.67 15.01
CA LYS A 161 4.56 27.66 15.79
C LYS A 161 5.14 27.89 17.19
N LEU A 162 5.54 26.82 17.89
CA LEU A 162 6.17 26.90 19.20
C LEU A 162 7.49 27.68 19.15
N VAL A 163 8.37 27.36 18.20
CA VAL A 163 9.63 28.10 18.01
C VAL A 163 9.38 29.58 17.68
N LYS A 164 8.37 29.88 16.86
CA LYS A 164 8.01 31.28 16.54
C LYS A 164 7.52 32.04 17.78
N GLN A 165 6.76 31.40 18.67
CA GLN A 165 6.33 32.03 19.91
C GLN A 165 7.49 32.28 20.88
N GLU A 166 8.40 31.32 21.05
CA GLU A 166 9.59 31.51 21.90
C GLU A 166 10.48 32.66 21.39
N MET A 167 10.68 32.76 20.07
CA MET A 167 11.46 33.85 19.45
C MET A 167 10.81 35.22 19.66
N LEU A 168 9.47 35.31 19.57
CA LEU A 168 8.74 36.55 19.83
C LEU A 168 8.80 36.94 21.32
N GLN A 169 8.74 35.96 22.23
CA GLN A 169 8.86 36.19 23.66
C GLN A 169 10.26 36.72 24.02
N GLN A 170 11.33 36.08 23.51
CA GLN A 170 12.70 36.57 23.70
C GLN A 170 12.92 37.98 23.13
N ALA A 171 12.31 38.31 22.00
CA ALA A 171 12.38 39.67 21.45
C ALA A 171 11.70 40.69 22.38
N HIS A 172 10.56 40.34 22.97
CA HIS A 172 9.83 41.19 23.90
C HIS A 172 10.58 41.38 25.23
N ASP A 173 11.11 40.30 25.82
CA ASP A 173 11.86 40.35 27.07
C ASP A 173 13.17 41.15 26.92
N ASN A 174 13.85 41.01 25.78
CA ASN A 174 15.02 41.83 25.46
C ASN A 174 14.65 43.32 25.36
N MET A 175 13.53 43.68 24.72
CA MET A 175 13.09 45.09 24.66
C MET A 175 12.78 45.66 26.05
N ASN A 176 12.18 44.89 26.95
CA ASN A 176 11.89 45.33 28.31
C ASN A 176 13.16 45.50 29.17
N SER A 177 14.19 44.66 28.95
CA SER A 177 15.49 44.80 29.62
C SER A 177 16.24 46.08 29.24
N TYR A 178 16.08 46.58 28.00
CA TYR A 178 16.67 47.86 27.58
C TYR A 178 15.92 49.08 28.14
N SER A 179 14.62 48.95 28.41
CA SER A 179 13.80 50.03 28.98
C SER A 179 14.06 50.24 30.48
N GLY A 180 14.33 49.16 31.24
CA GLY A 180 14.61 49.23 32.68
C GLY A 180 16.01 49.75 33.07
N SER A 181 16.95 49.83 32.13
CA SER A 181 18.37 50.14 32.42
C SER A 181 18.72 51.64 32.35
N ASN A 182 17.75 52.52 32.05
CA ASN A 182 17.99 53.97 31.86
C ASN A 182 17.50 54.88 33.00
N ILE A 183 17.12 54.33 34.16
CA ILE A 183 16.69 55.14 35.32
C ILE A 183 17.66 54.93 36.49
N PHE A 184 18.92 55.35 36.32
CA PHE A 184 19.83 55.64 37.44
C PHE A 184 20.83 56.73 36.98
N ILE A 185 20.31 57.91 36.62
CA ILE A 185 21.13 59.12 36.62
C ILE A 185 21.15 59.60 38.08
N LYS A 186 22.24 59.28 38.78
CA LYS A 186 22.62 59.91 40.05
C LYS A 186 22.73 61.42 39.81
N GLN A 187 21.87 62.20 40.47
CA GLN A 187 22.17 63.57 40.86
C GLN A 187 22.50 63.59 42.35
#